data_AF-A0A496LWG5-F1
#
_entry.id   AF-A0A496LWG5-F1
#
_cell.length_a   1.000
_cell.length_b   1.000
_cell.length_c   1.000
_cell.angle_alpha   90.00
_cell.angle_beta   90.00
_cell.angle_gamma   90.00
#
_symmetry.space_group_name_H-M   'P 1'
#
loop_
_entity.id
_entity.type
_entity.pdbx_description
1 polymer ?
#
loop_
_entity_poly.entity_id
_entity_poly.type
_entity_poly.pdbx_seq_one_letter_code
_entity_poly.pdbx_strand_id
1 'polypeptide(L)'
;MVVDTLKDCVRNQDIGGIKSVFFIILSRRPSPEKINANLNYCFANGIDKNKLFVAHDGEIFSDNVKNWNIDYYSKQVGKMRNNFSRERMAQVIKMADYLFAEDNQKRAEAKANQRAKTDKNDNTIVYIVAGAIAALIAFLFI
;
A
#
# COMPACT_ATOMS: atom_id res chain seq x y z
N MET A 1 -8.94 11.67 9.71
CA MET A 1 -9.85 10.58 10.17
C MET A 1 -9.21 9.19 10.04
N VAL A 2 -9.08 8.55 8.87
CA VAL A 2 -8.54 7.16 8.79
C VAL A 2 -7.09 7.02 9.28
N VAL A 3 -6.24 8.00 8.96
CA VAL A 3 -4.84 8.01 9.45
C VAL A 3 -4.80 8.17 10.97
N ASP A 4 -5.64 9.04 11.53
CA ASP A 4 -5.71 9.26 12.98
C ASP A 4 -6.19 8.00 13.70
N THR A 5 -7.20 7.32 13.14
CA THR A 5 -7.68 6.03 13.65
C THR A 5 -6.59 4.96 13.62
N LEU A 6 -5.77 4.88 12.55
CA LEU A 6 -4.65 3.93 12.51
C LEU A 6 -3.66 4.23 13.63
N LYS A 7 -3.29 5.50 13.82
CA LYS A 7 -2.35 5.92 14.87
C LYS A 7 -2.89 5.60 16.27
N ASP A 8 -4.17 5.82 16.50
CA ASP A 8 -4.82 5.50 17.78
C ASP A 8 -4.81 3.99 18.05
N CYS A 9 -5.16 3.15 17.07
CA CYS A 9 -5.09 1.70 17.23
C CYS A 9 -3.64 1.22 17.46
N VAL A 10 -2.66 1.79 16.77
CA VAL A 10 -1.24 1.47 16.96
C VAL A 10 -0.75 1.85 18.36
N ARG A 11 -1.08 3.07 18.83
CA ARG A 11 -0.76 3.53 20.19
C ARG A 11 -1.35 2.59 21.25
N ASN A 12 -2.58 2.14 21.03
CA ASN A 12 -3.29 1.25 21.94
C ASN A 12 -2.97 -0.24 21.76
N GLN A 13 -2.06 -0.60 20.84
CA GLN A 13 -1.74 -1.99 20.47
C GLN A 13 -2.97 -2.82 20.07
N ASP A 14 -4.02 -2.16 19.55
CA ASP A 14 -5.28 -2.79 19.14
C ASP A 14 -5.12 -3.44 17.75
N ILE A 15 -4.69 -4.69 17.75
CA ILE A 15 -4.47 -5.48 16.53
C ILE A 15 -5.76 -5.64 15.71
N GLY A 16 -6.92 -5.78 16.36
CA GLY A 16 -8.21 -5.92 15.69
C GLY A 16 -8.62 -4.62 14.99
N GLY A 17 -8.45 -3.50 15.68
CA GLY A 17 -8.64 -2.16 15.12
C GLY A 17 -7.70 -1.89 13.94
N ILE A 18 -6.41 -2.23 14.05
CA ILE A 18 -5.45 -2.07 12.93
C ILE A 18 -5.92 -2.86 11.70
N LYS A 19 -6.31 -4.13 11.85
CA LYS A 19 -6.83 -4.95 10.73
C LYS A 19 -8.08 -4.33 10.10
N SER A 20 -8.99 -3.80 10.92
CA SER A 20 -10.20 -3.13 10.47
C SER A 20 -9.90 -1.85 9.70
N VAL A 21 -8.93 -1.05 10.16
CA VAL A 21 -8.47 0.15 9.47
C VAL A 21 -7.79 -0.21 8.14
N PHE A 22 -6.96 -1.26 8.09
CA PHE A 22 -6.39 -1.74 6.83
C PHE A 22 -7.45 -2.17 5.84
N PHE A 23 -8.52 -2.86 6.28
CA PHE A 23 -9.64 -3.19 5.40
C PHE A 23 -10.25 -1.93 4.74
N ILE A 24 -10.43 -0.84 5.51
CA ILE A 24 -10.91 0.45 4.99
C ILE A 24 -9.89 1.07 4.02
N ILE A 25 -8.61 1.10 4.40
CA ILE A 25 -7.53 1.66 3.58
C ILE A 25 -7.48 0.95 2.23
N LEU A 26 -7.45 -0.38 2.22
CA LEU A 26 -7.33 -1.20 1.00
C LEU A 26 -8.58 -1.13 0.12
N SER A 27 -9.77 -1.00 0.72
CA SER A 27 -11.02 -0.80 -0.02
C SER A 27 -11.03 0.50 -0.84
N ARG A 28 -10.20 1.49 -0.45
CA ARG A 28 -10.03 2.76 -1.17
C ARG A 28 -9.00 2.71 -2.29
N ARG A 29 -8.51 1.51 -2.64
CA ARG A 29 -7.57 1.27 -3.76
C ARG A 29 -6.32 2.17 -3.65
N PRO A 30 -5.60 2.12 -2.52
CA PRO A 30 -4.41 2.94 -2.31
C PRO A 30 -3.27 2.44 -3.18
N SER A 31 -2.27 3.31 -3.38
CA SER A 31 -1.03 2.91 -4.03
C SER A 31 -0.21 1.96 -3.14
N PRO A 32 0.67 1.12 -3.72
CA PRO A 32 1.61 0.29 -2.96
C PRO A 32 2.40 1.07 -1.91
N GLU A 33 2.87 2.28 -2.23
CA GLU A 33 3.66 3.11 -1.31
C GLU A 33 2.85 3.48 -0.08
N LYS A 34 1.56 3.82 -0.26
CA LYS A 34 0.68 4.13 0.87
C LYS A 34 0.39 2.90 1.73
N ILE A 35 0.24 1.72 1.14
CA ILE A 35 0.04 0.48 1.90
C ILE A 35 1.28 0.20 2.74
N ASN A 36 2.45 0.23 2.11
CA ASN A 36 3.73 -0.03 2.77
C ASN A 36 4.06 1.01 3.85
N ALA A 37 3.76 2.29 3.61
CA ALA A 37 3.94 3.33 4.61
C ALA A 37 3.10 3.08 5.88
N ASN A 38 1.85 2.63 5.73
CA ASN A 38 0.99 2.30 6.88
C ASN A 38 1.49 1.03 7.62
N LEU A 39 1.95 0.01 6.89
CA LEU A 39 2.55 -1.19 7.51
C LEU A 39 3.82 -0.85 8.28
N ASN A 40 4.72 -0.09 7.64
CA ASN A 40 5.96 0.37 8.25
C ASN A 40 5.69 1.24 9.48
N TYR A 41 4.69 2.11 9.43
CA TYR A 41 4.27 2.88 10.59
C TYR A 41 3.86 1.97 11.76
N CYS A 42 3.06 0.92 11.51
CA CYS A 42 2.69 -0.02 12.56
C CYS A 42 3.93 -0.67 13.19
N PHE A 43 4.85 -1.19 12.38
CA PHE A 43 6.03 -1.91 12.87
C PHE A 43 7.04 -1.00 13.57
N ALA A 44 7.27 0.19 13.03
CA ALA A 44 8.16 1.18 13.64
C ALA A 44 7.62 1.68 15.01
N ASN A 45 6.32 1.53 15.26
CA ASN A 45 5.67 1.91 16.52
C ASN A 45 5.27 0.69 17.37
N GLY A 46 6.05 -0.39 17.29
CA GLY A 46 6.02 -1.49 18.25
C GLY A 46 4.98 -2.58 17.97
N ILE A 47 4.25 -2.54 16.86
CA ILE A 47 3.37 -3.65 16.49
C ILE A 47 4.21 -4.84 16.05
N ASP A 48 4.08 -5.95 16.78
CA ASP A 48 4.70 -7.22 16.42
C ASP A 48 4.07 -7.78 15.12
N LYS A 49 4.92 -8.04 14.13
CA LYS A 49 4.54 -8.66 12.85
C LYS A 49 3.83 -10.00 13.06
N ASN A 50 4.23 -10.79 14.05
CA ASN A 50 3.65 -12.10 14.32
C ASN A 50 2.29 -12.02 15.03
N LYS A 51 1.98 -10.89 15.67
CA LYS A 51 0.63 -10.62 16.21
C LYS A 51 -0.29 -10.03 15.14
N LEU A 52 0.25 -9.17 14.29
CA LEU A 52 -0.54 -8.55 13.23
C LEU A 52 -0.98 -9.57 12.18
N PHE A 53 -0.06 -10.40 11.70
CA PHE A 53 -0.39 -11.37 10.65
C PHE A 53 -0.81 -12.72 11.23
N VAL A 54 -1.82 -13.32 10.60
CA VAL A 54 -2.23 -14.70 10.88
C VAL A 54 -1.64 -15.65 9.85
N ALA A 55 -1.63 -16.95 10.16
CA ALA A 55 -1.26 -17.99 9.19
C ALA A 55 -2.13 -17.89 7.94
N HIS A 56 -1.52 -18.08 6.77
CA HIS A 56 -2.24 -18.12 5.51
C HIS A 56 -3.22 -19.30 5.46
N ASP A 57 -4.36 -19.11 4.81
CA ASP A 57 -5.44 -20.12 4.74
C ASP A 57 -5.27 -21.14 3.60
N GLY A 58 -4.15 -21.08 2.88
CA GLY A 58 -3.82 -22.01 1.81
C GLY A 58 -4.42 -21.66 0.44
N GLU A 59 -5.09 -20.51 0.29
CA GLU A 59 -5.60 -20.08 -1.01
C GLU A 59 -4.46 -19.91 -2.03
N ILE A 60 -4.54 -20.63 -3.14
CA ILE A 60 -3.64 -20.41 -4.27
C ILE A 60 -4.11 -19.15 -5.01
N PHE A 61 -3.28 -18.11 -5.03
CA PHE A 61 -3.56 -16.89 -5.77
C PHE A 61 -3.41 -17.11 -7.28
N SER A 62 -4.17 -16.36 -8.08
CA SER A 62 -3.97 -16.35 -9.52
C SER A 62 -2.69 -15.59 -9.84
N ASP A 63 -1.67 -16.25 -10.39
CA ASP A 63 -0.46 -15.59 -10.88
C ASP A 63 -0.64 -14.98 -12.28
N ASN A 64 -1.71 -15.35 -12.99
CA ASN A 64 -2.04 -14.78 -14.29
C ASN A 64 -2.62 -13.36 -14.12
N VAL A 65 -1.82 -12.35 -14.46
CA VAL A 65 -2.18 -10.92 -14.41
C VAL A 65 -3.42 -10.57 -15.25
N LYS A 66 -3.77 -11.36 -16.27
CA LYS A 66 -5.00 -11.16 -17.06
C LYS A 66 -6.27 -11.35 -16.22
N ASN A 67 -6.17 -12.09 -15.11
CA ASN A 67 -7.26 -12.30 -14.17
C ASN A 67 -7.28 -11.25 -13.06
N TRP A 68 -6.28 -10.35 -13.01
CA TRP A 68 -6.23 -9.29 -12.02
C TRP A 68 -7.12 -8.15 -12.50
N ASN A 69 -8.33 -8.13 -11.96
CA ASN A 69 -9.29 -7.06 -12.15
C ASN A 69 -9.75 -6.53 -10.78
N ILE A 70 -10.55 -5.47 -10.81
CA ILE A 70 -11.06 -4.80 -9.60
C ILE A 70 -11.85 -5.77 -8.72
N ASP A 71 -12.65 -6.68 -9.30
CA ASP A 71 -13.45 -7.63 -8.54
C ASP A 71 -12.58 -8.66 -7.81
N TYR A 72 -11.55 -9.16 -8.48
CA TYR A 72 -10.57 -10.05 -7.85
C TYR A 72 -9.82 -9.34 -6.73
N TYR A 73 -9.42 -8.08 -6.94
CA TYR A 73 -8.79 -7.25 -5.89
C TYR A 73 -9.73 -7.11 -4.68
N SER A 74 -10.98 -6.71 -4.91
CA SER A 74 -11.99 -6.54 -3.87
C SER A 74 -12.30 -7.84 -3.13
N LYS A 75 -12.28 -8.99 -3.83
CA LYS A 75 -12.40 -10.31 -3.21
C LYS A 75 -11.24 -10.61 -2.27
N GLN A 76 -10.00 -10.34 -2.67
CA GLN A 76 -8.81 -10.55 -1.83
C GLN A 76 -8.85 -9.63 -0.60
N VAL A 77 -9.20 -8.36 -0.76
CA VAL A 77 -9.40 -7.41 0.36
C VAL A 77 -10.53 -7.87 1.29
N GLY A 78 -11.64 -8.38 0.74
CA GLY A 78 -12.75 -8.94 1.53
C GLY A 78 -12.31 -10.09 2.44
N LYS A 79 -11.48 -11.00 1.90
CA LYS A 79 -10.96 -12.16 2.65
C LYS A 79 -9.99 -11.78 3.77
N MET A 80 -9.34 -10.62 3.71
CA MET A 80 -8.45 -10.15 4.78
C MET A 80 -9.14 -9.93 6.13
N ARG A 81 -10.48 -9.83 6.17
CA ARG A 81 -11.22 -9.78 7.44
C ARG A 81 -10.97 -11.02 8.31
N ASN A 82 -10.82 -12.19 7.67
CA ASN A 82 -10.63 -13.47 8.36
C ASN A 82 -9.20 -14.02 8.17
N ASN A 83 -8.54 -13.67 7.06
CA ASN A 83 -7.17 -14.11 6.76
C ASN A 83 -6.25 -12.92 6.46
N PHE A 84 -5.96 -12.13 7.50
CA PHE A 84 -4.96 -11.05 7.43
C PHE A 84 -3.54 -11.63 7.45
N SER A 85 -3.15 -12.30 6.38
CA SER A 85 -1.86 -12.99 6.23
C SER A 85 -0.85 -12.17 5.45
N ARG A 86 0.44 -12.51 5.58
CA ARG A 86 1.53 -11.83 4.86
C ARG A 86 1.40 -12.03 3.35
N GLU A 87 1.05 -13.25 2.96
CA GLU A 87 0.88 -13.72 1.59
C GLU A 87 -0.26 -12.97 0.90
N ARG A 88 -1.41 -12.87 1.56
CA ARG A 88 -2.56 -12.12 1.03
C ARG A 88 -2.27 -10.62 0.95
N MET A 89 -1.58 -10.06 1.94
CA MET A 89 -1.12 -8.66 1.90
C MET A 89 -0.18 -8.41 0.72
N ALA A 90 0.80 -9.29 0.52
CA ALA A 90 1.71 -9.21 -0.62
C ALA A 90 0.96 -9.29 -1.96
N GLN A 91 -0.02 -10.19 -2.08
CA GLN A 91 -0.85 -10.30 -3.29
C GLN A 91 -1.64 -9.01 -3.55
N VAL A 92 -2.29 -8.45 -2.54
CA VAL A 92 -3.04 -7.21 -2.67
C VAL A 92 -2.14 -6.03 -3.04
N ILE A 93 -0.91 -5.95 -2.51
CA ILE A 93 0.07 -4.93 -2.89
C ILE A 93 0.46 -5.07 -4.36
N LYS A 94 0.78 -6.29 -4.84
CA LYS A 94 1.09 -6.55 -6.26
C LYS A 94 -0.07 -6.16 -7.19
N MET A 95 -1.30 -6.51 -6.79
CA MET A 95 -2.49 -6.15 -7.55
C MET A 95 -2.74 -4.64 -7.54
N ALA A 96 -2.49 -3.95 -6.43
CA ALA A 96 -2.62 -2.49 -6.33
C ALA A 96 -1.61 -1.77 -7.23
N ASP A 97 -0.40 -2.31 -7.34
CA ASP A 97 0.61 -1.82 -8.28
C ASP A 97 0.09 -1.93 -9.72
N TYR A 98 -0.26 -3.14 -10.15
CA TYR A 98 -0.75 -3.40 -11.51
C TYR A 98 -2.02 -2.60 -11.86
N LEU A 99 -3.00 -2.56 -10.97
CA LEU A 99 -4.32 -1.97 -11.25
C LEU A 99 -4.36 -0.45 -11.10
N PHE A 100 -3.49 0.13 -10.27
CA PHE A 100 -3.59 1.54 -9.88
C PHE A 100 -2.31 2.34 -10.16
N ALA A 101 -1.24 1.75 -10.70
CA ALA A 101 -0.02 2.48 -11.06
C ALA A 101 -0.27 3.66 -12.01
N GLU A 102 -1.09 3.53 -13.05
CA GLU A 102 -1.38 4.63 -13.98
C GLU A 102 -2.18 5.78 -13.32
N ASP A 103 -3.14 5.43 -12.46
CA ASP A 103 -3.90 6.41 -11.67
C ASP A 103 -2.99 7.11 -10.64
N ASN A 104 -1.99 6.40 -10.12
CA ASN A 104 -0.99 6.98 -9.22
C ASN A 104 -0.03 7.90 -9.96
N GLN A 105 0.36 7.56 -11.20
CA GLN A 105 1.19 8.40 -12.04
C GLN A 105 0.45 9.69 -12.43
N LYS A 106 -0.80 9.61 -12.90
CA LYS A 106 -1.64 10.79 -13.19
C LYS A 106 -1.88 11.65 -11.94
N ARG A 107 -2.06 11.05 -10.76
CA ARG A 107 -2.18 11.77 -9.49
C ARG A 107 -0.87 12.39 -9.01
N ALA A 108 0.27 11.74 -9.26
CA ALA A 108 1.60 12.26 -8.95
C ALA A 108 1.92 13.47 -9.85
N GLU A 109 1.65 13.36 -11.15
CA GLU A 109 1.75 14.45 -12.12
C GLU A 109 0.83 15.62 -11.75
N ALA A 110 -0.43 15.35 -11.37
CA ALA A 110 -1.35 16.38 -10.91
C ALA A 110 -0.88 17.07 -9.62
N LYS A 111 -0.29 16.33 -8.67
CA LYS A 111 0.29 16.91 -7.44
C LYS A 111 1.56 17.70 -7.69
N ALA A 112 2.42 17.24 -8.61
CA ALA A 112 3.61 17.97 -9.05
C ALA A 112 3.21 19.29 -9.74
N ASN A 113 2.20 19.24 -10.62
CA ASN A 113 1.64 20.43 -11.27
C ASN A 113 0.94 21.39 -10.29
N GLN A 114 0.34 20.88 -9.21
CA GLN A 114 -0.21 21.72 -8.14
C GLN A 114 0.91 22.38 -7.31
N ARG A 115 1.95 21.64 -6.91
CA ARG A 115 3.11 22.22 -6.20
C ARG A 115 3.84 23.27 -7.04
N ALA A 116 4.06 23.00 -8.33
CA ALA A 116 4.65 23.97 -9.26
C ALA A 116 3.78 25.24 -9.48
N LYS A 117 2.47 25.16 -9.26
CA LYS A 117 1.59 26.34 -9.28
C LYS A 117 1.60 27.13 -7.98
N THR A 118 1.88 26.48 -6.84
CA THR A 118 2.01 27.13 -5.52
C THR A 118 3.39 27.75 -5.33
N ASP A 119 4.45 27.16 -5.90
CA ASP A 119 5.84 27.65 -5.83
C ASP A 119 6.21 28.61 -6.97
N LYS A 120 5.28 29.50 -7.38
CA LYS A 120 5.55 30.53 -8.40
C LYS A 120 6.45 31.68 -7.92
N ASN A 121 7.20 31.47 -6.84
CA ASN A 121 8.17 32.42 -6.31
C ASN A 121 9.34 31.70 -5.62
N ASP A 122 10.03 30.78 -6.32
CA ASP A 122 11.44 30.46 -6.06
C ASP A 122 12.02 29.57 -7.18
N ASN A 123 13.17 29.97 -7.75
CA ASN A 123 13.82 29.35 -8.90
C ASN A 123 14.51 28.01 -8.57
N THR A 124 13.75 26.95 -8.28
CA THR A 124 14.31 25.59 -8.16
C THR A 124 13.74 24.68 -9.26
N ILE A 125 14.59 24.32 -10.22
CA ILE A 125 14.26 23.36 -11.29
C ILE A 125 14.11 21.96 -10.66
N VAL A 126 12.89 21.41 -10.71
CA VAL A 126 12.62 20.02 -10.29
C VAL A 126 12.66 19.12 -11.52
N TYR A 127 13.67 18.24 -11.59
CA TYR A 127 13.72 17.16 -12.57
C TYR A 127 12.83 15.99 -12.12
N ILE A 128 11.82 15.65 -12.92
CA ILE A 128 11.02 14.44 -12.72
C ILE A 128 11.64 13.33 -13.58
N VAL A 129 12.36 12.39 -12.95
CA VAL A 129 12.78 11.15 -13.59
C VAL A 129 11.56 10.23 -13.66
N ALA A 130 10.89 10.20 -14.80
CA ALA A 130 9.91 9.19 -15.12
C ALA A 130 10.65 7.90 -15.51
N GLY A 131 10.52 6.84 -14.70
CA GLY A 131 10.99 5.49 -15.03
C GLY A 131 11.78 4.82 -13.91
N ALA A 132 11.09 4.26 -12.92
CA ALA A 132 11.70 3.37 -11.93
C ALA A 132 11.14 1.95 -12.06
N ILE A 133 11.58 1.23 -13.11
CA ILE A 133 11.52 -0.24 -13.10
C ILE A 133 12.92 -0.88 -13.20
N ALA A 134 14.03 -0.15 -13.39
CA ALA A 134 15.30 -0.81 -13.70
C ALA A 134 16.36 -0.97 -12.58
N ALA A 135 16.21 -0.45 -11.34
CA ALA A 135 17.41 -0.28 -10.48
C ALA A 135 17.33 -0.67 -8.99
N LEU A 136 16.38 -1.49 -8.53
CA LEU A 136 16.35 -1.92 -7.11
C LEU A 136 16.28 -3.44 -6.90
N ILE A 137 16.94 -4.23 -7.75
CA ILE A 137 17.25 -5.64 -7.45
C ILE A 137 18.76 -5.85 -7.11
N ALA A 138 19.62 -4.84 -7.28
CA ALA A 138 21.07 -5.03 -7.13
C ALA A 138 21.66 -4.82 -5.72
N PHE A 139 20.88 -4.48 -4.68
CA PHE A 139 21.43 -4.15 -3.35
C PHE A 139 21.01 -5.09 -2.20
N LEU A 140 20.48 -6.27 -2.49
CA LEU A 140 20.20 -7.29 -1.45
C LEU A 140 21.24 -8.43 -1.40
N PHE A 141 22.41 -8.27 -2.02
CA PHE A 141 23.52 -9.24 -1.97
C PHE A 141 24.89 -8.63 -1.66
N ILE A 142 24.95 -7.63 -0.76
CA ILE A 142 26.20 -7.25 -0.09
C ILE A 142 25.94 -7.13 1.40
#